data_AF-A0A402AWT8-F1
#
_entry.id   AF-A0A402AWT8-F1
#
_cell.length_a   1.000
_cell.length_b   1.000
_cell.length_c   1.000
_cell.angle_alpha   90.00
_cell.angle_beta   90.00
_cell.angle_gamma   90.00
#
_symmetry.space_group_name_H-M   'P 1'
#
loop_
_entity.id
_entity.type
_entity.pdbx_description
1 polymer ?
#
loop_
_entity_poly.entity_id
_entity_poly.type
_entity_poly.pdbx_seq_one_letter_code
_entity_poly.pdbx_strand_id
1 'polypeptide(L)' 'MRFSKAQIARLGANLNVPFELTWSCYEGGNEGLGDQHCGVCGTCVERYEAFKVAGVPDPTVYANDPEQYLHIPGQANA' A
#
# COMPACT_ATOMS: atom_id res chain seq x y z
N MET A 1 18.40 -12.30 4.93
CA MET A 1 17.00 -12.25 5.41
C MET A 1 16.14 -11.74 4.27
N ARG A 2 15.00 -12.36 3.99
CA ARG A 2 14.05 -11.91 2.95
C ARG A 2 12.69 -11.81 3.64
N PHE A 3 12.21 -10.59 3.87
CA PHE A 3 10.89 -10.34 4.43
C PHE A 3 9.89 -10.09 3.29
N SER A 4 8.68 -10.63 3.42
CA SER A 4 7.54 -10.23 2.59
C SER A 4 7.06 -8.83 2.98
N LYS A 5 6.32 -8.15 2.09
CA LYS A 5 5.75 -6.83 2.37
C LYS A 5 4.84 -6.84 3.60
N ALA A 6 4.03 -7.89 3.78
CA ALA A 6 3.20 -8.04 4.98
C ALA A 6 4.02 -8.20 6.27
N GLN A 7 5.15 -8.91 6.22
CA GLN A 7 6.06 -8.98 7.38
C GLN A 7 6.71 -7.64 7.69
N ILE A 8 7.06 -6.85 6.67
CA ILE A 8 7.58 -5.49 6.84
C ILE A 8 6.53 -4.59 7.48
N ALA A 9 5.29 -4.60 6.98
CA ALA A 9 4.18 -3.82 7.54
C ALA A 9 3.92 -4.18 9.01
N ARG A 10 3.84 -5.48 9.33
CA ARG A 10 3.68 -5.96 10.71
C ARG A 10 4.83 -5.54 11.63
N LEU A 11 6.07 -5.65 11.15
CA LEU A 11 7.24 -5.23 11.92
C LEU A 11 7.23 -3.71 12.17
N GLY A 12 6.94 -2.91 11.15
CA GLY A 12 6.84 -1.45 11.30
C GLY A 12 5.74 -1.04 12.28
N ALA A 13 4.59 -1.72 12.26
CA ALA A 13 3.52 -1.49 13.22
C ALA A 13 3.96 -1.79 14.66
N ASN A 14 4.65 -2.93 14.88
CA ASN A 14 5.20 -3.29 16.20
C ASN A 14 6.24 -2.26 16.70
N LEU A 15 6.92 -1.58 15.79
CA LEU A 15 7.91 -0.55 16.09
C LEU A 15 7.31 0.86 16.19
N ASN A 16 5.99 1.01 16.05
CA ASN A 16 5.30 2.30 16.00
C ASN A 16 5.85 3.24 14.91
N VAL A 17 6.15 2.69 13.73
CA VAL A 17 6.52 3.52 12.57
C VAL A 17 5.33 4.40 12.18
N PRO A 18 5.53 5.72 11.99
CA PRO A 18 4.47 6.64 11.56
C PRO A 18 4.20 6.46 10.06
N PHE A 19 3.44 5.42 9.69
CA PHE A 19 3.15 5.07 8.30
C PHE A 19 2.37 6.14 7.53
N GLU A 20 1.63 7.01 8.23
CA GLU A 20 0.96 8.19 7.70
C GLU A 20 1.92 9.23 7.11
N LEU A 21 3.19 9.22 7.54
CA LEU A 21 4.24 10.09 7.01
C LEU A 21 5.02 9.45 5.86
N THR A 22 4.66 8.22 5.47
CA THR A 22 5.35 7.47 4.41
C THR A 22 4.60 7.56 3.10
N TRP A 23 5.36 7.52 2.00
CA TRP A 23 4.81 7.58 0.65
C TRP A 23 5.25 6.36 -0.16
N SER A 24 4.31 5.75 -0.89
CA SER A 24 4.61 4.59 -1.75
C SER A 24 4.04 4.73 -3.16
N CYS A 25 3.15 5.70 -3.38
CA CYS A 25 2.46 5.88 -4.65
C CYS A 25 3.37 6.49 -5.73
N TYR A 26 3.33 5.97 -6.95
CA TYR A 26 4.04 6.60 -8.08
C TYR A 26 3.22 7.68 -8.78
N GLU A 27 1.90 7.54 -8.81
CA GLU A 27 1.01 8.44 -9.56
C GLU A 27 0.31 9.49 -8.69
N GLY A 28 0.55 9.50 -7.37
CA GLY A 28 -0.10 10.45 -6.47
C GLY A 28 0.56 11.83 -6.61
N GLY A 29 -0.16 12.90 -6.29
CA GLY A 29 0.31 14.26 -6.57
C GLY A 29 0.10 14.73 -8.02
N ASN A 30 -0.31 13.84 -8.92
CA ASN A 30 -0.70 14.21 -10.28
C ASN A 30 -2.02 15.01 -10.30
N GLU A 31 -2.26 15.70 -11.42
CA GLU A 31 -3.46 16.50 -11.62
C GLU A 31 -4.74 15.68 -11.35
N GLY A 32 -5.57 16.16 -10.43
CA GLY A 32 -6.81 15.50 -10.04
C GLY A 32 -6.72 14.51 -8.85
N LEU A 33 -5.52 14.19 -8.34
CA LEU A 33 -5.34 13.26 -7.21
C LEU A 33 -4.90 13.94 -5.90
N GLY A 34 -4.34 15.15 -5.97
CA GLY A 34 -3.83 15.87 -4.79
C GLY A 34 -2.83 15.04 -3.98
N ASP A 35 -2.84 15.19 -2.66
CA ASP A 35 -1.93 14.46 -1.74
C ASP A 35 -2.39 13.01 -1.44
N GLN A 36 -3.27 12.44 -2.26
CA GLN A 36 -3.76 11.08 -2.08
C GLN A 36 -2.91 10.08 -2.87
N HIS A 37 -2.80 8.86 -2.34
CA HIS A 37 -2.29 7.74 -3.12
C HIS A 37 -3.30 7.39 -4.21
N CYS A 38 -2.85 7.15 -5.45
CA CYS A 38 -3.77 6.91 -6.58
C CYS A 38 -4.66 5.67 -6.39
N GLY A 39 -4.22 4.67 -5.64
CA GLY A 39 -4.94 3.41 -5.40
C GLY A 39 -4.90 2.39 -6.54
N VAL A 40 -4.42 2.76 -7.73
CA VAL A 40 -4.45 1.89 -8.92
C VAL A 40 -3.07 1.41 -9.38
N CYS A 41 -1.99 2.11 -9.01
CA CYS A 41 -0.64 1.71 -9.38
C CYS A 41 -0.15 0.50 -8.56
N GLY A 42 0.78 -0.29 -9.12
CA GLY A 42 1.23 -1.53 -8.49
C GLY A 42 1.72 -1.38 -7.05
N THR A 43 2.42 -0.30 -6.72
CA THR A 43 2.89 -0.07 -5.34
C THR A 43 1.78 0.33 -4.37
N CYS A 44 0.71 0.99 -4.83
CA CYS A 44 -0.47 1.23 -3.99
C CYS A 44 -1.18 -0.08 -3.67
N VAL A 45 -1.35 -0.94 -4.67
CA VAL A 45 -2.00 -2.24 -4.51
C VAL A 45 -1.16 -3.14 -3.59
N GLU A 46 0.16 -3.24 -3.80
CA GLU A 46 1.07 -3.99 -2.93
C GLU A 46 1.07 -3.46 -1.49
N ARG A 47 1.04 -2.13 -1.31
CA ARG A 47 0.97 -1.52 0.02
C ARG A 47 -0.33 -1.94 0.72
N TYR A 48 -1.46 -1.74 0.05
CA TYR A 48 -2.77 -2.11 0.56
C TYR A 48 -2.84 -3.61 0.90
N GLU A 49 -2.37 -4.49 0.02
CA GLU A 49 -2.30 -5.94 0.28
C GLU A 49 -1.43 -6.25 1.49
N ALA A 50 -0.27 -5.58 1.62
CA ALA A 50 0.64 -5.80 2.73
C ALA A 50 0.02 -5.46 4.09
N PHE A 51 -0.66 -4.32 4.21
CA PHE A 51 -1.38 -3.94 5.43
C PHE A 51 -2.53 -4.90 5.73
N LYS A 52 -3.32 -5.25 4.70
CA LYS A 52 -4.44 -6.19 4.80
C LYS A 52 -4.00 -7.57 5.30
N VAL A 53 -2.97 -8.16 4.68
CA VAL A 53 -2.39 -9.46 5.07
C VAL A 53 -1.68 -9.38 6.42
N ALA A 54 -1.06 -8.24 6.75
CA ALA A 54 -0.43 -8.04 8.04
C ALA A 54 -1.45 -8.00 9.20
N GLY A 55 -2.72 -7.68 8.92
CA GLY A 55 -3.75 -7.40 9.92
C GLY A 55 -3.54 -6.04 10.61
N VAL A 56 -2.90 -5.10 9.92
CA VAL A 56 -2.58 -3.76 10.42
C VAL A 56 -3.45 -2.75 9.67
N PRO A 57 -4.08 -1.78 10.35
CA PRO A 57 -4.80 -0.70 9.67
C PRO A 57 -3.86 0.09 8.75
N ASP A 58 -4.23 0.24 7.47
CA ASP A 58 -3.51 1.09 6.53
C ASP A 58 -3.94 2.56 6.76
N PRO A 59 -3.03 3.47 7.17
CA PRO A 59 -3.39 4.87 7.36
C PRO A 59 -3.48 5.66 6.04
N THR A 60 -3.17 5.05 4.90
CA THR A 60 -3.14 5.73 3.61
C THR A 60 -4.52 6.12 3.11
N VAL A 61 -4.65 7.38 2.68
CA VAL A 61 -5.82 7.88 1.95
C VAL A 61 -5.63 7.61 0.47
N TYR A 62 -6.54 6.83 -0.12
CA TYR A 62 -6.52 6.49 -1.54
C TYR A 62 -7.60 7.26 -2.31
N ALA A 63 -7.27 7.69 -3.53
CA ALA A 63 -8.21 8.33 -4.46
C ALA A 63 -9.14 7.31 -5.14
N ASN A 64 -8.65 6.10 -5.39
CA ASN A 64 -9.42 4.97 -5.91
C ASN A 64 -9.27 3.78 -4.96
N ASP A 65 -10.25 2.88 -4.96
CA ASP A 65 -10.24 1.70 -4.10
C ASP A 65 -9.21 0.65 -4.60
N PRO A 66 -8.10 0.41 -3.86
CA PRO A 66 -7.10 -0.57 -4.27
C PRO A 66 -7.60 -2.02 -4.23
N GLU A 67 -8.67 -2.31 -3.48
CA GLU A 67 -9.24 -3.66 -3.37
C GLU A 67 -9.71 -4.18 -4.73
N GLN A 68 -10.17 -3.29 -5.62
CA GLN A 68 -10.60 -3.61 -6.98
C GLN A 68 -9.46 -4.13 -7.87
N TYR A 69 -8.21 -3.85 -7.48
CA TYR A 69 -7.00 -4.22 -8.22
C TYR A 69 -6.22 -5.34 -7.53
N LEU A 70 -6.71 -5.85 -6.40
CA LEU A 70 -6.16 -7.07 -5.80
C LEU A 70 -6.45 -8.28 -6.69
N HIS A 71 -5.45 -9.15 -6.84
CA HIS A 71 -5.58 -10.44 -7.51
C HIS A 71 -6.01 -10.38 -8.99
N ILE A 72 -5.65 -9.30 -9.71
CA ILE A 72 -5.81 -9.28 -11.17
C ILE A 72 -5.07 -10.50 -11.76
N PRO A 73 -5.77 -11.40 -12.49
CA PRO A 73 -5.13 -12.55 -13.10
C PRO A 73 -3.97 -12.11 -14.00
N GLY A 74 -2.74 -12.50 -13.64
CA GLY A 74 -1.53 -12.17 -14.41
C GLY A 74 -0.54 -11.23 -13.73
N GLN A 75 -0.83 -10.69 -12.54
CA GLN A 75 0.17 -9.99 -11.73
C GLN A 75 0.66 -10.90 -10.60
N ALA A 76 1.77 -11.60 -10.82
CA ALA A 76 2.40 -12.42 -9.81
C ALA A 76 3.09 -11.54 -8.75
N ASN A 77 2.74 -11.75 -7.48
CA ASN A 77 3.33 -11.10 -6.32
C ASN A 77 4.85 -11.35 -6.27
N ALA A 78 5.66 -10.29 -6.38
CA ALA A 78 7.13 -10.32 -6.33
C ALA A 78 7.69 -10.23 -4.89
#